data_AF-A0A9R0RWU3-F1
#
_entry.id   AF-A0A9R0RWU3-F1
#
_cell.length_a   1.000
_cell.length_b   1.000
_cell.length_c   1.000
_cell.angle_alpha   90.00
_cell.angle_beta   90.00
_cell.angle_gamma   90.00
#
_symmetry.space_group_name_H-M   'P 1'
#
loop_
_entity.id
_entity.type
_entity.pdbx_description
1 polymer ?
#
loop_
_entity_poly.entity_id
_entity_poly.type
_entity_poly.pdbx_seq_one_letter_code
_entity_poly.pdbx_strand_id
1 'polypeptide(L)'
;MDPWCRTLGPLVFGDYPQSMKMNEGVRDYAADMSVYQRGSRTDPATSEYVPTVYPDDPEGLRLVLEYLTEAYGGLPIYVQENGKAAANDILNDTDRVEYLKTYIGSTLDALRNGANVKGYFVWNFLDIFEFLAGYKLGFGMYRVDFDDEARPREARLSAHWYSGFLKNNGISIRSEVDDTGHHAQQ
;
A
#
# COMPACT_ATOMS: atom_id res chain seq x y z
N MET A 1 0.34 8.03 -19.89
CA MET A 1 0.77 6.73 -20.46
C MET A 1 0.45 5.69 -19.40
N ASP A 2 -0.18 4.57 -19.71
CA ASP A 2 -0.41 3.49 -18.73
C ASP A 2 0.94 3.04 -18.16
N PRO A 3 1.20 3.17 -16.85
CA PRO A 3 2.48 2.75 -16.27
C PRO A 3 2.68 1.23 -16.31
N TRP A 4 1.60 0.45 -16.40
CA TRP A 4 1.64 -1.02 -16.32
C TRP A 4 1.92 -1.71 -17.64
N CYS A 5 1.64 -1.06 -18.77
CA CYS A 5 1.83 -1.68 -20.08
C CYS A 5 3.29 -1.99 -20.45
N ARG A 6 4.29 -1.51 -19.69
CA ARG A 6 5.71 -1.91 -19.83
C ARG A 6 5.96 -3.34 -19.39
N THR A 7 5.29 -3.76 -18.32
CA THR A 7 5.53 -5.06 -17.68
C THR A 7 4.39 -6.01 -17.97
N LEU A 8 3.16 -5.61 -17.66
CA LEU A 8 1.98 -6.46 -17.83
C LEU A 8 1.61 -6.64 -19.30
N GLY A 9 1.83 -5.64 -20.16
CA GLY A 9 1.53 -5.74 -21.60
C GLY A 9 2.19 -6.96 -22.26
N PRO A 10 3.54 -7.05 -22.25
CA PRO A 10 4.25 -8.21 -22.79
C PRO A 10 3.93 -9.53 -22.07
N LEU A 11 3.73 -9.50 -20.74
CA LEU A 11 3.44 -10.71 -19.98
C LEU A 11 2.06 -11.30 -20.29
N VAL A 12 1.06 -10.44 -20.51
CA VAL A 12 -0.33 -10.87 -20.73
C VAL A 12 -0.62 -11.06 -22.22
N PHE A 13 -0.12 -10.18 -23.08
CA PHE A 13 -0.46 -10.17 -24.50
C PHE A 13 0.69 -10.65 -25.42
N GLY A 14 1.88 -10.92 -24.87
CA GLY A 14 3.03 -11.39 -25.63
C GLY A 14 3.80 -10.31 -26.40
N ASP A 15 3.39 -9.04 -26.31
CA ASP A 15 4.04 -7.91 -26.97
C ASP A 15 3.78 -6.59 -26.21
N TYR A 16 4.59 -5.58 -26.49
CA TYR A 16 4.38 -4.23 -25.97
C TYR A 16 3.17 -3.56 -26.64
N PRO A 17 2.44 -2.68 -25.94
CA PRO A 17 1.37 -1.90 -26.56
C PRO A 17 1.94 -1.01 -27.66
N GLN A 18 1.09 -0.64 -28.63
CA GLN A 18 1.51 0.19 -29.76
C GLN A 18 2.15 1.52 -29.32
N SER A 19 1.69 2.09 -28.21
CA SER A 19 2.26 3.30 -27.61
C SER A 19 3.70 3.15 -27.11
N MET A 20 4.18 1.93 -26.89
CA MET A 20 5.56 1.62 -26.46
C MET A 20 6.40 0.91 -27.51
N LYS A 21 5.85 0.67 -28.70
CA LYS A 21 6.64 0.19 -29.83
C LYS A 21 7.51 1.34 -30.31
N MET A 22 8.83 1.13 -30.25
CA MET A 22 9.81 2.08 -30.79
C MET A 22 9.68 2.07 -32.31
N ASN A 23 9.53 3.24 -32.92
CA ASN A 23 9.51 3.34 -34.38
C ASN A 23 10.90 3.00 -34.97
N GLU A 24 11.99 3.38 -34.28
CA GLU A 24 13.38 2.95 -34.52
C GLU A 24 14.23 3.15 -33.22
N GLY A 25 15.34 2.42 -33.03
CA GLY A 25 16.35 2.70 -31.98
C GLY A 25 16.35 1.79 -30.74
N VAL A 26 17.31 2.02 -29.84
CA VAL A 26 17.44 1.35 -28.53
C VAL A 26 16.60 2.09 -27.49
N ARG A 27 15.97 1.36 -26.57
CA ARG A 27 15.18 1.97 -25.48
C ARG A 27 16.02 2.92 -24.63
N ASP A 28 15.48 4.09 -24.34
CA ASP A 28 16.07 5.05 -23.40
C ASP A 28 15.49 4.80 -21.99
N TYR A 29 16.28 4.16 -21.14
CA TYR A 29 15.95 3.88 -19.74
C TYR A 29 15.45 5.11 -18.98
N ALA A 30 16.01 6.30 -19.21
CA ALA A 30 15.68 7.50 -18.45
C ALA A 30 14.35 8.12 -18.93
N ALA A 31 14.08 8.07 -20.23
CA ALA A 31 12.76 8.42 -20.78
C ALA A 31 11.69 7.35 -20.46
N ASP A 32 12.14 6.11 -20.23
CA ASP A 32 11.27 4.97 -20.02
C ASP A 32 10.88 4.75 -18.55
N MET A 33 11.64 5.27 -17.59
CA MET A 33 11.18 5.36 -16.22
C MET A 33 9.96 6.28 -16.12
N SER A 34 8.81 5.74 -15.72
CA SER A 34 7.61 6.54 -15.36
C SER A 34 7.77 7.29 -14.02
N VAL A 35 9.01 7.40 -13.53
CA VAL A 35 9.41 8.06 -12.29
C VAL A 35 10.56 9.00 -12.64
N TYR A 36 10.37 10.30 -12.41
CA TYR A 36 11.46 11.26 -12.46
C TYR A 36 12.15 11.28 -11.10
N GLN A 37 13.26 10.56 -10.96
CA GLN A 37 14.12 10.71 -9.79
C GLN A 37 15.26 11.66 -10.16
N ARG A 38 15.23 12.88 -9.59
CA ARG A 38 16.24 13.90 -9.80
C ARG A 38 17.13 13.94 -8.56
N GLY A 39 18.40 13.57 -8.72
CA GLY A 39 19.44 13.83 -7.72
C GLY A 39 20.60 14.55 -8.38
N SER A 40 20.93 15.75 -7.91
CA SER A 40 22.06 16.55 -8.36
C SER A 40 23.20 16.49 -7.35
N ARG A 41 24.44 16.49 -7.85
CA ARG A 41 25.64 16.66 -7.00
C ARG A 41 25.67 18.01 -6.26
N THR A 42 24.87 18.97 -6.71
CA THR A 42 24.71 20.30 -6.10
C THR A 42 23.45 20.43 -5.26
N ASP A 43 22.62 19.38 -5.16
CA ASP A 43 21.53 19.40 -4.21
C ASP A 43 22.14 19.51 -2.81
N PRO A 44 21.59 20.38 -1.94
CA PRO A 44 22.08 20.47 -0.57
C PRO A 44 22.06 19.06 0.02
N ALA A 45 23.07 18.70 0.82
CA ALA A 45 23.01 17.50 1.63
C ALA A 45 21.83 17.66 2.59
N THR A 46 20.65 17.26 2.15
CA THR A 46 19.50 17.19 3.03
C THR A 46 19.88 16.13 4.07
N SER A 47 19.80 16.49 5.34
CA SER A 47 19.82 15.49 6.42
C SER A 47 18.64 14.51 6.30
N GLU A 48 17.70 14.80 5.40
CA GLU A 48 16.56 14.01 5.02
C GLU A 48 16.86 13.27 3.70
N TYR A 49 16.68 11.95 3.73
CA TYR A 49 16.71 11.08 2.56
C TYR A 49 15.65 11.52 1.53
N VAL A 50 15.66 10.91 0.34
CA VAL A 50 14.56 11.04 -0.65
C VAL A 50 13.23 11.01 0.09
N PRO A 51 12.28 11.96 -0.14
CA PRO A 51 11.03 11.99 0.61
C PRO A 51 10.37 10.61 0.60
N THR A 52 10.40 9.92 1.74
CA THR A 52 9.77 8.61 1.93
C THR A 52 8.32 8.77 2.40
N VAL A 53 7.87 10.01 2.59
CA VAL A 53 6.52 10.35 3.02
C VAL A 53 5.75 10.84 1.80
N TYR A 54 4.88 9.97 1.30
CA TYR A 54 3.89 10.30 0.29
C TYR A 54 2.54 10.55 0.99
N PRO A 55 1.67 11.38 0.41
CA PRO A 55 0.31 11.50 0.92
C PRO A 55 -0.40 10.14 0.84
N ASP A 56 -1.17 9.81 1.88
CA ASP A 56 -2.02 8.62 1.86
C ASP A 56 -3.10 8.79 0.79
N ASP A 57 -3.19 7.84 -0.13
CA ASP A 57 -4.16 7.78 -1.23
C ASP A 57 -4.78 6.38 -1.33
N PRO A 58 -5.73 6.05 -0.43
CA PRO A 58 -6.41 4.76 -0.46
C PRO A 58 -7.32 4.62 -1.69
N GLU A 59 -7.87 5.72 -2.21
CA GLU A 59 -8.66 5.72 -3.44
C GLU A 59 -7.82 5.33 -4.66
N GLY A 60 -6.59 5.81 -4.75
CA GLY A 60 -5.64 5.41 -5.78
C GLY A 60 -5.43 3.89 -5.83
N LEU A 61 -5.35 3.21 -4.68
CA LEU A 61 -5.26 1.73 -4.66
C LEU A 61 -6.52 1.10 -5.26
N ARG A 62 -7.71 1.56 -4.89
CA ARG A 62 -8.98 1.07 -5.45
C ARG A 62 -9.00 1.22 -6.97
N LEU A 63 -8.71 2.43 -7.46
CA LEU A 63 -8.72 2.75 -8.89
C LEU A 63 -7.71 1.91 -9.68
N VAL A 64 -6.52 1.65 -9.12
CA VAL A 64 -5.52 0.78 -9.77
C VAL A 64 -6.00 -0.67 -9.85
N LEU A 65 -6.63 -1.20 -8.80
CA LEU A 65 -7.16 -2.57 -8.81
C LEU A 65 -8.31 -2.75 -9.81
N GLU A 66 -9.20 -1.76 -9.91
CA GLU A 66 -10.26 -1.72 -10.91
C GLU A 66 -9.68 -1.60 -12.32
N TYR A 67 -8.73 -0.69 -12.52
CA TYR A 67 -8.03 -0.53 -13.81
C TYR A 67 -7.37 -1.83 -14.28
N LEU A 68 -6.64 -2.52 -13.40
CA LEU A 68 -5.99 -3.79 -13.75
C LEU A 68 -7.00 -4.86 -14.16
N THR A 69 -8.18 -4.83 -13.55
CA THR A 69 -9.29 -5.74 -13.88
C THR A 69 -9.82 -5.45 -15.29
N GLU A 70 -10.09 -4.18 -15.60
CA GLU A 70 -10.59 -3.75 -16.91
C GLU A 70 -9.56 -3.96 -18.03
N ALA A 71 -8.31 -3.55 -17.80
CA ALA A 71 -7.27 -3.51 -18.83
C ALA A 71 -6.69 -4.90 -19.16
N TYR A 72 -6.67 -5.84 -18.20
CA TYR A 72 -6.01 -7.13 -18.34
C TYR A 72 -6.96 -8.34 -18.19
N GLY A 73 -8.27 -8.11 -18.18
CA GLY A 73 -9.26 -9.20 -18.25
C GLY A 73 -9.48 -9.95 -16.93
N GLY A 74 -9.41 -9.25 -15.80
CA GLY A 74 -9.77 -9.81 -14.49
C GLY A 74 -8.82 -10.89 -13.96
N LEU A 75 -7.52 -10.76 -14.23
CA LEU A 75 -6.49 -11.63 -13.66
C LEU A 75 -6.58 -11.68 -12.13
N PRO A 76 -6.28 -12.82 -11.48
CA PRO A 76 -6.15 -12.86 -10.02
C PRO A 76 -5.06 -11.90 -9.52
N ILE A 77 -5.41 -11.00 -8.61
CA ILE A 77 -4.49 -10.00 -8.04
C ILE A 77 -4.19 -10.32 -6.58
N TYR A 78 -2.92 -10.24 -6.19
CA TYR A 78 -2.50 -10.27 -4.79
C TYR A 78 -1.76 -8.97 -4.48
N VAL A 79 -2.27 -8.19 -3.52
CA VAL A 79 -1.55 -7.02 -2.99
C VAL A 79 -0.45 -7.55 -2.08
N GLN A 80 0.76 -7.73 -2.63
CA GLN A 80 1.86 -8.34 -1.90
C GLN A 80 2.52 -7.41 -0.88
N GLU A 81 2.45 -6.10 -1.11
CA GLU A 81 3.04 -5.10 -0.21
C GLU A 81 2.14 -3.86 -0.14
N ASN A 82 1.67 -3.54 1.06
CA ASN A 82 1.06 -2.25 1.37
C ASN A 82 1.27 -1.94 2.86
N GLY A 83 1.67 -0.71 3.18
CA GLY A 83 1.98 -0.34 4.55
C GLY A 83 2.47 1.09 4.70
N LYS A 84 2.61 1.52 5.95
CA LYS A 84 3.01 2.88 6.32
C LYS A 84 4.18 2.85 7.30
N ALA A 85 5.22 3.61 6.98
CA ALA A 85 6.33 3.84 7.90
C ALA A 85 5.88 4.62 9.12
N ALA A 86 6.49 4.34 10.25
CA ALA A 86 6.45 5.16 11.46
C ALA A 86 7.89 5.40 11.91
N ALA A 87 8.11 6.42 12.74
CA ALA A 87 9.38 6.55 13.43
C ALA A 87 9.59 5.34 14.36
N ASN A 88 10.83 4.83 14.42
CA ASN A 88 11.12 3.51 14.99
C ASN A 88 10.72 3.31 16.45
N ASP A 89 10.76 4.36 17.27
CA ASP A 89 10.49 4.25 18.71
C ASP A 89 9.01 4.42 19.07
N ILE A 90 8.11 4.45 18.10
CA ILE A 90 6.67 4.55 18.32
C ILE A 90 6.06 3.15 18.38
N LEU A 91 5.63 2.73 19.58
CA LEU A 91 4.80 1.53 19.76
C LEU A 91 3.31 1.81 19.54
N ASN A 92 2.87 3.04 19.82
CA ASN A 92 1.48 3.48 19.64
C ASN A 92 1.28 4.13 18.26
N ASP A 93 1.35 3.32 17.22
CA ASP A 93 1.34 3.72 15.81
C ASP A 93 -0.08 3.87 15.23
N THR A 94 -0.92 4.71 15.85
CA THR A 94 -2.31 4.95 15.42
C THR A 94 -2.44 5.33 13.95
N ASP A 95 -1.49 6.12 13.42
CA ASP A 95 -1.50 6.50 12.00
C ASP A 95 -1.37 5.29 11.07
N ARG A 96 -0.61 4.27 11.47
CA ARG A 96 -0.51 3.00 10.72
C ARG A 96 -1.82 2.24 10.80
N VAL A 97 -2.49 2.23 11.95
CA VAL A 97 -3.81 1.61 12.09
C VAL A 97 -4.82 2.26 11.15
N GLU A 98 -4.90 3.60 11.11
CA GLU A 98 -5.81 4.30 10.22
C GLU A 98 -5.46 4.11 8.74
N TYR A 99 -4.17 4.08 8.41
CA TYR A 99 -3.71 3.71 7.06
C TYR A 99 -4.19 2.32 6.66
N LEU A 100 -3.93 1.30 7.48
CA LEU A 100 -4.34 -0.07 7.17
C LEU A 100 -5.86 -0.20 7.03
N LYS A 101 -6.64 0.44 7.92
CA LYS A 101 -8.11 0.47 7.83
C LYS A 101 -8.58 1.01 6.48
N THR A 102 -8.07 2.16 6.08
CA THR A 102 -8.51 2.85 4.86
C THR A 102 -8.09 2.09 3.60
N TYR A 103 -6.86 1.60 3.52
CA TYR A 103 -6.38 0.85 2.35
C TYR A 103 -7.01 -0.54 2.22
N ILE A 104 -7.24 -1.25 3.33
CA ILE A 104 -8.01 -2.51 3.32
C ILE A 104 -9.45 -2.22 2.90
N GLY A 105 -10.06 -1.13 3.40
CA GLY A 105 -11.39 -0.67 2.98
C GLY A 105 -11.48 -0.43 1.47
N SER A 106 -10.54 0.31 0.90
CA SER A 106 -10.48 0.56 -0.55
C SER A 106 -10.25 -0.71 -1.37
N THR A 107 -9.49 -1.68 -0.85
CA THR A 107 -9.35 -3.01 -1.45
C THR A 107 -10.69 -3.77 -1.46
N LEU A 108 -11.46 -3.68 -0.37
CA LEU A 108 -12.79 -4.27 -0.28
C LEU A 108 -13.79 -3.59 -1.24
N ASP A 109 -13.68 -2.28 -1.44
CA ASP A 109 -14.50 -1.56 -2.42
C ASP A 109 -14.17 -2.00 -3.85
N ALA A 110 -12.89 -2.14 -4.20
CA ALA A 110 -12.48 -2.69 -5.50
C ALA A 110 -13.04 -4.12 -5.71
N LEU A 111 -12.99 -4.97 -4.68
CA LEU A 111 -13.60 -6.31 -4.70
C LEU A 111 -15.10 -6.27 -4.99
N ARG A 112 -15.83 -5.35 -4.35
CA ARG A 112 -17.28 -5.14 -4.59
C ARG A 112 -17.55 -4.65 -6.02
N ASN A 113 -16.61 -3.90 -6.59
CA ASN A 113 -16.67 -3.40 -7.97
C ASN A 113 -16.20 -4.43 -9.01
N GLY A 114 -15.89 -5.66 -8.60
CA GLY A 114 -15.57 -6.78 -9.50
C GLY A 114 -14.08 -7.05 -9.68
N ALA A 115 -13.19 -6.33 -8.98
CA ALA A 115 -11.77 -6.62 -9.03
C ALA A 115 -11.46 -8.01 -8.46
N ASN A 116 -10.59 -8.77 -9.13
CA ASN A 116 -10.31 -10.16 -8.77
C ASN A 116 -9.17 -10.29 -7.73
N VAL A 117 -9.28 -9.58 -6.60
CA VAL A 117 -8.27 -9.61 -5.52
C VAL A 117 -8.40 -10.88 -4.69
N LYS A 118 -7.30 -11.60 -4.47
CA LYS A 118 -7.24 -12.89 -3.78
C LYS A 118 -6.48 -12.85 -2.46
N GLY A 119 -5.70 -11.80 -2.22
CA GLY A 119 -4.98 -11.63 -0.98
C GLY A 119 -4.42 -10.23 -0.83
N TYR A 120 -4.21 -9.85 0.41
CA TYR A 120 -3.63 -8.59 0.82
C TYR A 120 -2.63 -8.85 1.94
N PHE A 121 -1.39 -8.42 1.74
CA PHE A 121 -0.27 -8.66 2.63
C PHE A 121 0.30 -7.33 3.11
N VAL A 122 0.27 -7.14 4.42
CA VAL A 122 0.80 -5.93 5.07
C VAL A 122 2.32 -5.95 5.01
N TRP A 123 2.90 -4.84 4.55
CA TRP A 123 4.33 -4.56 4.67
C TRP A 123 4.59 -3.74 5.95
N ASN A 124 5.27 -4.28 6.97
CA ASN A 124 5.80 -5.64 7.08
C ASN A 124 5.64 -6.23 8.49
N PHE A 125 6.06 -7.48 8.67
CA PHE A 125 5.90 -8.19 9.93
C PHE A 125 6.81 -7.63 11.04
N LEU A 126 8.08 -7.35 10.74
CA LEU A 126 9.10 -6.90 11.68
C LEU A 126 9.85 -5.72 11.08
N ASP A 127 10.35 -4.81 11.90
CA ASP A 127 11.31 -3.81 11.41
C ASP A 127 12.54 -4.50 10.81
N ILE A 128 12.96 -3.98 9.66
CA ILE A 128 14.14 -4.43 8.91
C ILE A 128 14.96 -3.21 8.49
N PHE A 129 16.04 -3.45 7.75
CA PHE A 129 16.76 -2.40 7.05
C PHE A 129 15.95 -1.90 5.85
N GLU A 130 15.49 -0.64 5.89
CA GLU A 130 14.70 -0.03 4.82
C GLU A 130 15.59 0.73 3.85
N PHE A 131 16.09 0.07 2.80
CA PHE A 131 17.00 0.58 1.76
C PHE A 131 17.34 2.08 1.80
N LEU A 132 16.39 2.94 1.40
CA LEU A 132 16.58 4.37 1.26
C LEU A 132 16.52 5.16 2.57
N ALA A 133 15.97 4.58 3.65
CA ALA A 133 15.81 5.18 4.97
C ALA A 133 16.71 4.56 6.06
N GLY A 134 17.40 3.46 5.75
CA GLY A 134 18.18 2.68 6.70
C GLY A 134 17.32 2.18 7.86
N TYR A 135 17.82 2.35 9.10
CA TYR A 135 17.09 2.03 10.33
C TYR A 135 16.45 3.26 10.99
N LYS A 136 16.06 4.28 10.21
CA LYS A 136 15.37 5.46 10.77
C LYS A 136 13.85 5.35 10.71
N LEU A 137 13.34 4.58 9.75
CA LEU A 137 11.93 4.31 9.57
C LEU A 137 11.69 2.81 9.67
N GLY A 138 10.54 2.46 10.22
CA GLY A 138 10.17 1.08 10.45
C GLY A 138 8.77 0.88 9.93
N PHE A 139 8.59 -0.10 9.05
CA PHE A 139 7.28 -0.54 8.56
C PHE A 139 6.71 -1.69 9.40
N GLY A 140 7.48 -2.21 10.36
CA GLY A 140 7.13 -3.40 11.11
C GLY A 140 5.89 -3.20 11.95
N MET A 141 5.01 -4.20 11.95
CA MET A 141 4.04 -4.36 13.03
C MET A 141 4.72 -4.69 14.35
N TYR A 142 5.93 -5.24 14.31
CA TYR A 142 6.79 -5.47 15.48
C TYR A 142 8.05 -4.60 15.39
N ARG A 143 8.27 -3.78 16.41
CA ARG A 143 9.51 -3.05 16.62
C ARG A 143 10.63 -4.03 16.90
N VAL A 144 11.80 -3.81 16.29
CA VAL A 144 13.04 -4.51 16.66
C VAL A 144 13.99 -3.49 17.27
N ASP A 145 14.47 -3.75 18.49
CA ASP A 145 15.52 -2.94 19.07
C ASP A 145 16.88 -3.35 18.45
N PHE A 146 17.43 -2.49 17.59
CA PHE A 146 18.70 -2.75 16.91
C PHE A 146 19.92 -2.36 17.74
N ASP A 147 19.74 -1.65 18.85
CA ASP A 147 20.82 -1.25 19.76
C ASP A 147 21.12 -2.36 20.79
N ASP A 148 20.12 -3.14 21.18
CA ASP A 148 20.28 -4.31 22.05
C ASP A 148 20.71 -5.57 21.26
N GLU A 149 21.83 -6.19 21.64
CA GLU A 149 22.36 -7.42 21.02
C GLU A 149 21.35 -8.58 20.97
N ALA A 150 20.44 -8.66 21.94
CA ALA A 150 19.39 -9.68 21.98
C ALA A 150 18.28 -9.45 20.95
N ARG A 151 18.23 -8.26 20.32
CA ARG A 151 17.22 -7.86 19.33
C ARG A 151 15.79 -8.14 19.81
N PRO A 152 15.35 -7.64 20.98
CA PRO A 152 13.99 -7.86 21.45
C PRO A 152 12.97 -7.33 20.43
N ARG A 153 11.83 -8.03 20.34
CA ARG A 153 10.70 -7.67 19.46
C ARG A 153 9.53 -7.20 20.30
N GLU A 154 8.98 -6.05 19.97
CA GLU A 154 7.83 -5.48 20.67
C GLU A 154 6.68 -5.25 19.70
N ALA A 155 5.50 -5.79 20.03
CA ALA A 155 4.31 -5.60 19.21
C ALA A 155 3.85 -4.14 19.27
N ARG A 156 3.62 -3.53 18.10
CA ARG A 156 3.00 -2.22 18.02
C ARG A 156 1.48 -2.31 18.08
N LEU A 157 0.80 -1.18 18.27
CA LEU A 157 -0.67 -1.11 18.26
C LEU A 157 -1.24 -1.71 16.96
N SER A 158 -0.61 -1.44 15.82
CA SER A 158 -0.98 -2.02 14.53
C SER A 158 -0.95 -3.56 14.50
N ALA A 159 0.00 -4.22 15.18
CA ALA A 159 0.02 -5.67 15.30
C ALA A 159 -1.21 -6.20 16.04
N HIS A 160 -1.55 -5.55 17.16
CA HIS A 160 -2.72 -5.92 17.95
C HIS A 160 -4.02 -5.69 17.17
N TRP A 161 -4.12 -4.53 16.50
CA TRP A 161 -5.27 -4.19 15.67
C TRP A 161 -5.42 -5.17 14.50
N TYR A 162 -4.35 -5.44 13.74
CA TYR A 162 -4.41 -6.33 12.58
C TYR A 162 -4.72 -7.77 12.98
N SER A 163 -4.16 -8.26 14.09
CA SER A 163 -4.52 -9.56 14.68
C SER A 163 -6.01 -9.62 15.07
N GLY A 164 -6.54 -8.55 15.66
CA GLY A 164 -7.96 -8.42 15.97
C GLY A 164 -8.84 -8.43 14.72
N PHE A 165 -8.46 -7.65 13.70
CA PHE A 165 -9.13 -7.61 12.39
C PHE A 165 -9.20 -9.00 11.74
N LEU A 166 -8.08 -9.73 11.69
CA LEU A 166 -8.02 -11.08 11.10
C LEU A 166 -8.82 -12.13 11.88
N LYS A 167 -8.88 -12.02 13.22
CA LYS A 167 -9.65 -12.95 14.06
C LYS A 167 -11.15 -12.68 14.00
N ASN A 168 -11.54 -11.42 13.81
CA ASN A 168 -12.92 -11.00 13.82
C ASN A 168 -13.55 -11.14 12.42
N ASN A 169 -13.72 -12.40 11.98
CA ASN A 169 -14.19 -12.87 10.66
C ASN A 169 -15.59 -12.36 10.20
N GLY A 170 -16.06 -11.24 10.74
CA GLY A 170 -17.19 -10.48 10.24
C GLY A 170 -17.11 -9.06 10.76
N ILE A 171 -16.90 -8.09 9.86
CA ILE A 171 -17.33 -6.72 10.09
C ILE A 171 -18.85 -6.81 10.32
N SER A 172 -19.27 -6.88 11.58
CA SER A 172 -20.65 -6.61 11.96
C SER A 172 -20.87 -5.13 11.70
N ILE A 173 -21.35 -4.79 10.51
CA ILE A 173 -21.95 -3.48 10.26
C ILE A 173 -23.25 -3.48 11.10
N ARG A 174 -23.16 -2.99 12.34
CA ARG A 174 -24.37 -2.52 13.02
C ARG A 174 -24.80 -1.27 12.29
N SER A 175 -25.78 -1.41 11.42
CA SER A 175 -26.58 -0.26 11.00
C SER A 175 -27.37 0.18 12.23
N GLU A 176 -26.93 1.23 12.90
CA GLU A 176 -27.82 2.03 13.73
C GLU A 176 -28.77 2.77 12.77
N VAL A 177 -29.83 2.07 12.37
CA VAL A 177 -31.07 2.73 11.97
C VAL A 177 -31.87 2.82 13.26
N ASP A 178 -31.89 4.02 13.82
CA ASP A 178 -32.70 4.41 14.96
C ASP A 178 -34.18 4.30 14.56
N ASP A 179 -34.79 3.16 14.91
CA ASP A 179 -36.24 2.94 14.81
C ASP A 179 -36.91 3.65 15.99
N THR A 180 -37.00 4.97 15.93
CA THR A 180 -37.88 5.74 16.81
C THR A 180 -39.32 5.59 16.32
N GLY A 181 -39.87 4.42 16.66
CA GLY A 181 -41.27 4.09 16.55
C GLY A 181 -42.16 5.15 17.21
N HIS A 182 -43.23 5.46 16.50
CA HIS A 182 -44.30 6.38 16.83
C HIS A 182 -44.86 6.23 18.25
N HIS A 183 -44.89 7.36 18.98
CA HIS A 183 -45.90 7.59 20.01
C HIS A 183 -46.55 8.96 19.81
N ALA A 184 -47.58 8.99 18.95
CA ALA A 184 -48.66 9.96 19.09
C ALA A 184 -49.61 9.43 20.17
N GLN A 185 -49.73 10.14 21.29
CA GLN A 185 -50.83 9.97 22.23
C GLN A 185 -51.86 11.07 21.99
N GLN A 186 -53.13 10.65 21.97
CA GLN A 186 -54.32 11.48 22.10
C GLN A 186 -54.39 12.16 23.47
#